data_AF-A0A496H1J9-F1
#
_entry.id   AF-A0A496H1J9-F1
#
_cell.length_a   1.000
_cell.length_b   1.000
_cell.length_c   1.000
_cell.angle_alpha   90.00
_cell.angle_beta   90.00
_cell.angle_gamma   90.00
#
_symmetry.space_group_name_H-M   'P 1'
#
loop_
_entity.id
_entity.type
_entity.pdbx_description
1 polymer ?
#
loop_
_entity_poly.entity_id
_entity_poly.type
_entity_poly.pdbx_seq_one_letter_code
_entity_poly.pdbx_strand_id
1 'polypeptide(L)'
;MVGGITIIWEKKYSPQNDAKWFSDNHDFILLYAKDKGIWRPNLLPRTSEMNARYKNLDNDERGAWKPSDCLVKTYMASYDYPITTPSGKVVTPPKGRCWMTSKENFQKLVDDNRIYFGRNGDNVPSLKRFLSEVKQGTTPLTIWKYTEVGHNQDATKQLLALFNNVKLFDTPKPEALLQRILEISTQENDLVCDFFAGSGTTCAVAHKLKRKYIGIEMGEHFESVILPRLKKVIGGFKSGAAKEFNGGGAIKVYELESYEEILRKIKYEDNDKPLAYEEQYSDLVERKEHSYTLNIEALEKMGVDIKETLENLHGVGVEFFNEKVVKFKGNDKEVSILKALKEALIW
;
A
#
# COMPACT_ATOMS: atom_id res chain seq x y z
N MET A 1 28.55 1.14 3.97
CA MET A 1 27.52 0.92 5.02
C MET A 1 26.15 1.20 4.42
N VAL A 2 25.30 0.18 4.29
CA VAL A 2 23.88 0.39 3.96
C VAL A 2 23.23 0.91 5.24
N GLY A 3 23.14 2.24 5.42
CA GLY A 3 22.47 2.76 6.61
C GLY A 3 21.00 2.29 6.67
N GLY A 4 20.46 1.95 7.82
CA GLY A 4 19.01 1.78 7.99
C GLY A 4 18.35 3.10 8.39
N ILE A 5 17.02 3.17 8.29
CA ILE A 5 16.22 4.11 9.10
C ILE A 5 15.40 3.26 10.06
N THR A 6 15.36 3.65 11.34
CA THR A 6 14.48 3.03 12.33
C THR A 6 13.26 3.89 12.53
N ILE A 7 12.09 3.30 12.34
CA ILE A 7 10.78 3.89 12.63
C ILE A 7 10.31 3.35 13.98
N ILE A 8 9.74 4.22 14.81
CA ILE A 8 9.13 3.91 16.10
C ILE A 8 7.62 3.95 15.90
N TRP A 9 6.94 2.83 16.14
CA TRP A 9 5.48 2.75 16.08
C TRP A 9 4.89 2.62 17.48
N GLU A 10 4.01 3.54 17.84
CA GLU A 10 3.25 3.50 19.09
C GLU A 10 2.15 2.43 19.03
N LYS A 11 2.44 1.24 19.56
CA LYS A 11 1.57 0.05 19.49
C LYS A 11 0.49 0.00 20.57
N LYS A 12 0.55 0.88 21.57
CA LYS A 12 -0.43 1.02 22.68
C LYS A 12 -0.74 2.49 22.92
N TYR A 13 -2.01 2.82 23.14
CA TYR A 13 -2.44 4.19 23.44
C TYR A 13 -2.43 4.55 24.93
N SER A 14 -2.59 3.55 25.82
CA SER A 14 -2.67 3.77 27.27
C SER A 14 -1.43 3.25 27.99
N PRO A 15 -0.95 3.94 29.03
CA PRO A 15 0.07 3.41 29.92
C PRO A 15 -0.35 2.10 30.60
N GLN A 16 0.62 1.22 30.84
CA GLN A 16 0.47 0.01 31.66
C GLN A 16 0.75 0.37 33.12
N ASN A 17 -0.31 0.41 33.93
CA ASN A 17 -0.23 0.81 35.34
C ASN A 17 0.57 -0.18 36.21
N ASP A 18 0.76 -1.41 35.74
CA ASP A 18 1.53 -2.47 36.37
C ASP A 18 3.02 -2.47 35.96
N ALA A 19 3.43 -1.55 35.09
CA ALA A 19 4.82 -1.45 34.67
C ALA A 19 5.71 -0.98 35.85
N LYS A 20 6.74 -1.78 36.17
CA LYS A 20 7.67 -1.48 37.28
C LYS A 20 8.62 -0.30 37.01
N TRP A 21 8.91 0.00 35.73
CA TRP A 21 9.89 1.01 35.33
C TRP A 21 9.26 2.03 34.38
N PHE A 22 9.05 1.62 33.13
CA PHE A 22 8.38 2.39 32.10
C PHE A 22 7.35 1.50 31.41
N SER A 23 6.21 2.09 31.05
CA SER A 23 5.19 1.41 30.28
C SER A 23 5.67 1.21 28.83
N ASP A 24 5.99 -0.02 28.45
CA ASP A 24 6.31 -0.37 27.06
C ASP A 24 5.11 -0.12 26.15
N ASN A 25 5.25 0.82 25.22
CA ASN A 25 4.16 1.30 24.36
C ASN A 25 4.51 1.38 22.88
N HIS A 26 5.71 0.98 22.47
CA HIS A 26 6.14 1.08 21.08
C HIS A 26 6.89 -0.16 20.60
N ASP A 27 6.96 -0.31 19.27
CA ASP A 27 7.80 -1.28 18.57
C ASP A 27 8.65 -0.55 17.52
N PHE A 28 9.63 -1.26 16.97
CA PHE A 28 10.52 -0.76 15.94
C PHE A 28 10.22 -1.38 14.58
N ILE A 29 10.27 -0.56 13.53
CA ILE A 29 10.20 -0.99 12.13
C ILE A 29 11.50 -0.56 11.46
N LEU A 30 12.27 -1.53 10.99
CA LEU A 30 13.54 -1.28 10.34
C LEU A 30 13.32 -1.12 8.84
N LEU A 31 13.74 0.00 8.28
CA LEU A 31 13.66 0.31 6.86
C LEU A 31 15.05 0.27 6.23
N TYR A 32 15.18 -0.57 5.20
CA TYR A 32 16.36 -0.67 4.35
C TYR A 32 15.97 -0.48 2.89
N ALA A 33 16.89 0.08 2.11
CA ALA A 33 16.76 0.21 0.67
C ALA A 33 17.95 -0.46 0.00
N LYS A 34 17.71 -1.20 -1.09
CA LYS A 34 18.77 -1.80 -1.90
C LYS A 34 19.74 -0.73 -2.41
N ASP A 35 19.21 0.39 -2.89
CA ASP A 35 19.97 1.56 -3.28
C ASP A 35 19.33 2.84 -2.71
N LYS A 36 20.07 3.53 -1.83
CA LYS A 36 19.68 4.79 -1.22
C LYS A 36 19.83 6.00 -2.14
N GLY A 37 20.60 5.91 -3.21
CA GLY A 37 20.66 6.95 -4.23
C GLY A 37 19.33 7.07 -4.97
N ILE A 38 18.68 5.93 -5.22
CA ILE A 38 17.49 5.79 -6.06
C ILE A 38 16.20 5.90 -5.25
N TRP A 39 16.04 5.09 -4.20
CA TRP A 39 14.75 4.97 -3.53
C TRP A 39 14.44 6.19 -2.64
N ARG A 40 13.22 6.71 -2.74
CA ARG A 40 12.68 7.75 -1.85
C ARG A 40 11.25 7.35 -1.45
N PRO A 41 10.82 7.66 -0.22
CA PRO A 41 9.45 7.41 0.17
C PRO A 41 8.51 8.32 -0.62
N ASN A 42 7.33 7.80 -0.97
CA ASN A 42 6.23 8.64 -1.41
C ASN A 42 5.84 9.62 -0.30
N LEU A 43 5.34 10.79 -0.71
CA LEU A 43 4.89 11.80 0.23
C LEU A 43 3.53 11.42 0.78
N LEU A 44 3.33 11.71 2.07
CA LEU A 44 2.01 11.61 2.67
C LEU A 44 1.15 12.81 2.27
N PRO A 45 -0.17 12.63 2.13
CA PRO A 45 -1.06 13.75 1.87
C PRO A 45 -1.00 14.77 3.00
N ARG A 46 -1.20 16.04 2.66
CA ARG A 46 -1.28 17.12 3.64
C ARG A 46 -2.60 17.03 4.39
N THR A 47 -2.59 17.26 5.71
CA THR A 47 -3.83 17.29 6.49
C THR A 47 -4.56 18.62 6.36
N SER A 48 -5.85 18.63 6.67
CA SER A 48 -6.68 19.85 6.77
C SER A 48 -6.05 20.88 7.72
N GLU A 49 -5.53 20.44 8.86
CA GLU A 49 -4.92 21.30 9.88
C GLU A 49 -3.62 21.93 9.38
N MET A 50 -2.87 21.22 8.53
CA MET A 50 -1.68 21.77 7.90
C MET A 50 -2.02 22.87 6.89
N ASN A 51 -3.11 22.69 6.15
CA ASN A 51 -3.56 23.65 5.13
C ASN A 51 -4.27 24.85 5.77
N ALA A 52 -5.00 24.66 6.87
CA ALA A 52 -5.67 25.72 7.62
C ALA A 52 -4.72 26.80 8.20
N ARG A 53 -3.42 26.50 8.27
CA ARG A 53 -2.38 27.46 8.67
C ARG A 53 -2.05 28.49 7.59
N TYR A 54 -2.46 28.27 6.34
CA TYR A 54 -2.28 29.19 5.23
C TYR A 54 -3.53 30.07 5.11
N LYS A 55 -3.34 31.38 5.05
CA LYS A 55 -4.41 32.37 4.95
C LYS A 55 -4.02 33.45 3.94
N ASN A 56 -4.98 33.94 3.16
CA ASN A 56 -4.76 35.06 2.27
C ASN A 56 -5.19 36.36 2.97
N LEU A 57 -4.30 36.92 3.79
CA LEU A 57 -4.63 38.06 4.65
C LEU A 57 -4.62 39.41 3.93
N ASP A 58 -4.01 39.46 2.74
CA ASP A 58 -3.75 40.65 1.96
C ASP A 58 -4.27 40.54 0.51
N ASN A 59 -5.15 39.56 0.25
CA ASN A 59 -5.77 39.30 -1.05
C ASN A 59 -4.76 39.13 -2.20
N ASP A 60 -3.63 38.48 -1.92
CA ASP A 60 -2.64 38.12 -2.95
C ASP A 60 -3.26 37.17 -3.99
N GLU A 61 -3.07 37.45 -5.27
CA GLU A 61 -3.65 36.68 -6.38
C GLU A 61 -3.19 35.21 -6.42
N ARG A 62 -2.02 34.92 -5.84
CA ARG A 62 -1.46 33.56 -5.76
C ARG A 62 -2.14 32.69 -4.69
N GLY A 63 -3.05 33.28 -3.91
CA GLY A 63 -3.89 32.59 -2.94
C GLY A 63 -3.29 32.49 -1.53
N ALA A 64 -3.72 31.49 -0.77
CA ALA A 64 -3.37 31.36 0.64
C ALA A 64 -1.88 31.15 0.88
N TRP A 65 -1.31 31.89 1.83
CA TRP A 65 0.11 31.81 2.20
C TRP A 65 0.27 31.78 3.72
N LYS A 66 1.48 31.49 4.22
CA LYS A 66 1.81 31.67 5.63
C LYS A 66 3.12 32.44 5.79
N PRO A 67 3.28 33.22 6.87
CA PRO A 67 4.54 33.91 7.13
C PRO A 67 5.65 32.89 7.44
N SER A 68 6.84 33.18 6.92
CA SER A 68 8.08 32.47 7.17
C SER A 68 9.17 33.47 7.54
N ASP A 69 10.11 33.04 8.38
CA ASP A 69 11.22 33.89 8.80
C ASP A 69 12.04 34.38 7.60
N CYS A 70 12.39 35.66 7.61
CA CYS A 70 13.38 36.27 6.71
C CYS A 70 14.79 36.25 7.30
N LEU A 71 15.03 35.52 8.40
CA LEU A 71 16.28 35.50 9.14
C LEU A 71 16.97 34.13 9.05
N VAL A 72 18.29 34.14 8.91
CA VAL A 72 19.12 32.93 8.94
C VAL A 72 20.17 33.02 10.06
N LYS A 73 20.61 31.86 10.56
CA LYS A 73 21.64 31.77 11.60
C LYS A 73 23.07 31.89 11.04
N THR A 74 23.29 31.44 9.81
CA THR A 74 24.59 31.56 9.14
C THR A 74 24.82 33.03 8.82
N TYR A 75 25.64 33.69 9.65
CA TYR A 75 25.86 35.12 9.55
C TYR A 75 26.66 35.47 8.30
N MET A 76 26.22 36.52 7.61
CA MET A 76 26.92 37.11 6.48
C MET A 76 26.77 38.62 6.56
N ALA A 77 27.89 39.34 6.67
CA ALA A 77 27.90 40.79 6.87
C ALA A 77 27.18 41.56 5.75
N SER A 78 27.28 41.09 4.49
CA SER A 78 26.57 41.69 3.36
C SER A 78 25.05 41.55 3.44
N TYR A 79 24.52 40.66 4.29
CA TYR A 79 23.09 40.45 4.50
C TYR A 79 22.60 41.07 5.82
N ASP A 80 23.45 41.82 6.50
CA ASP A 80 23.15 42.56 7.72
C ASP A 80 23.01 44.05 7.38
N TYR A 81 21.80 44.45 7.01
CA TYR A 81 21.50 45.81 6.58
C TYR A 81 20.13 46.26 7.12
N PRO A 82 19.90 47.56 7.33
CA PRO A 82 18.60 48.06 7.76
C PRO A 82 17.55 47.91 6.65
N ILE A 83 16.32 47.55 7.05
CA ILE A 83 15.14 47.54 6.18
C ILE A 83 14.15 48.60 6.70
N THR A 84 13.70 49.48 5.82
CA THR A 84 12.61 50.41 6.13
C THR A 84 11.28 49.75 5.77
N THR A 85 10.37 49.64 6.74
CA THR A 85 9.01 49.11 6.52
C THR A 85 8.13 50.14 5.81
N PRO A 86 6.97 49.75 5.25
CA PRO A 86 6.01 50.69 4.66
C PRO A 86 5.54 51.81 5.60
N SER A 87 5.51 51.57 6.92
CA SER A 87 5.22 52.59 7.94
C SER A 87 6.36 53.60 8.17
N GLY A 88 7.53 53.41 7.55
CA GLY A 88 8.73 54.23 7.75
C GLY A 88 9.63 53.78 8.90
N LYS A 89 9.25 52.74 9.64
CA LYS A 89 10.07 52.17 10.73
C LYS A 89 11.27 51.42 10.17
N VAL A 90 12.43 51.59 10.79
CA VAL A 90 13.65 50.87 10.42
C VAL A 90 13.81 49.65 11.31
N VAL A 91 13.99 48.48 10.71
CA VAL A 91 14.24 47.20 11.38
C VAL A 91 15.58 46.62 10.96
N THR A 92 16.30 46.03 11.91
CA THR A 92 17.58 45.35 11.70
C THR A 92 17.50 43.90 12.19
N PRO A 93 18.34 42.99 11.67
CA PRO A 93 18.45 41.65 12.22
C PRO A 93 18.84 41.68 13.70
N PRO A 94 18.32 40.75 14.53
CA PRO A 94 18.81 40.58 15.89
C PRO A 94 20.25 40.06 15.88
N LYS A 95 21.01 40.35 16.94
CA LYS A 95 22.41 39.92 17.09
C LYS A 95 22.57 38.42 16.86
N GLY A 96 23.55 38.05 16.03
CA GLY A 96 23.84 36.65 15.68
C GLY A 96 22.96 36.08 14.57
N ARG A 97 22.16 36.91 13.89
CA ARG A 97 21.43 36.57 12.66
C ARG A 97 21.66 37.65 11.61
N CYS A 98 21.39 37.31 10.35
CA CYS A 98 21.28 38.26 9.25
C CYS A 98 20.04 37.93 8.41
N TRP A 99 19.69 38.78 7.45
CA TRP A 99 18.61 38.48 6.51
C TRP A 99 18.96 37.26 5.65
N MET A 100 17.92 36.61 5.11
CA MET A 100 18.06 35.41 4.28
C MET A 100 18.66 35.67 2.90
N THR A 101 18.82 36.93 2.51
CA THR A 101 19.26 37.33 1.18
C THR A 101 19.88 38.72 1.19
N SER A 102 20.56 39.11 0.12
CA SER A 102 21.12 40.44 -0.11
C SER A 102 20.04 41.52 -0.22
N LYS A 103 20.40 42.79 0.03
CA LYS A 103 19.50 43.94 -0.14
C LYS A 103 18.81 44.00 -1.51
N GLU A 104 19.55 43.75 -2.58
CA GLU A 104 19.03 43.76 -3.96
C GLU A 104 17.96 42.69 -4.18
N ASN A 105 18.25 41.44 -3.80
CA ASN A 105 17.26 40.35 -3.92
C ASN A 105 16.09 40.52 -2.95
N PHE A 106 16.29 41.12 -1.77
CA PHE A 106 15.19 41.45 -0.89
C PHE A 106 14.23 42.45 -1.56
N GLN A 107 14.76 43.47 -2.24
CA GLN A 107 13.93 44.40 -2.99
C GLN A 107 13.13 43.69 -4.08
N LYS A 108 13.74 42.76 -4.83
CA LYS A 108 13.00 41.93 -5.81
C LYS A 108 11.85 41.15 -5.18
N LEU A 109 12.03 40.62 -3.96
CA LEU A 109 10.95 39.93 -3.23
C LEU A 109 9.85 40.90 -2.77
N VAL A 110 10.19 42.14 -2.43
CA VAL A 110 9.21 43.19 -2.12
C VAL A 110 8.41 43.54 -3.38
N ASP A 111 9.09 43.74 -4.50
CA ASP A 111 8.48 44.10 -5.79
C ASP A 111 7.56 42.97 -6.31
N ASP A 112 7.93 41.70 -6.09
CA ASP A 112 7.11 40.51 -6.37
C ASP A 112 6.05 40.25 -5.28
N ASN A 113 5.81 41.19 -4.36
CA ASN A 113 4.84 41.08 -3.28
C ASN A 113 5.00 39.79 -2.43
N ARG A 114 6.23 39.29 -2.28
CA ARG A 114 6.56 38.10 -1.47
C ARG A 114 6.93 38.43 -0.04
N ILE A 115 7.10 39.69 0.29
CA ILE A 115 7.37 40.15 1.66
C ILE A 115 6.11 40.73 2.28
N TYR A 116 5.78 40.27 3.47
CA TYR A 116 4.66 40.76 4.27
C TYR A 116 5.18 41.51 5.50
N PHE A 117 4.70 42.74 5.68
CA PHE A 117 5.06 43.64 6.78
C PHE A 117 3.95 43.75 7.84
N GLY A 118 3.05 42.77 7.93
CA GLY A 118 1.88 42.87 8.80
C GLY A 118 0.76 43.72 8.18
N ARG A 119 -0.43 43.65 8.77
CA ARG A 119 -1.63 44.34 8.26
C ARG A 119 -1.44 45.86 8.14
N ASN A 120 -0.64 46.44 9.04
CA ASN A 120 -0.38 47.88 9.11
C ASN A 120 0.96 48.28 8.48
N GLY A 121 1.71 47.34 7.90
CA GLY A 121 3.02 47.63 7.30
C GLY A 121 4.12 48.02 8.29
N ASP A 122 4.00 47.67 9.58
CA ASP A 122 4.95 48.06 10.65
C ASP A 122 5.74 46.87 11.26
N ASN A 123 5.45 45.64 10.83
CA ASN A 123 6.09 44.46 11.37
C ASN A 123 7.46 44.20 10.72
N VAL A 124 8.30 43.44 11.42
CA VAL A 124 9.52 42.84 10.84
C VAL A 124 9.11 42.00 9.62
N PRO A 125 9.82 42.11 8.48
CA PRO A 125 9.44 41.44 7.25
C PRO A 125 9.37 39.92 7.42
N SER A 126 8.31 39.34 6.89
CA SER A 126 8.13 37.89 6.78
C SER A 126 8.00 37.50 5.31
N LEU A 127 8.58 36.37 4.92
CA LEU A 127 8.43 35.83 3.58
C LEU A 127 7.07 35.12 3.48
N LYS A 128 6.29 35.43 2.46
CA LYS A 128 5.08 34.69 2.11
C LYS A 128 5.46 33.33 1.53
N ARG A 129 5.03 32.25 2.18
CA ARG A 129 5.12 30.89 1.63
C ARG A 129 3.74 30.50 1.11
N PHE A 130 3.55 30.54 -0.20
CA PHE A 130 2.28 30.23 -0.84
C PHE A 130 1.97 28.74 -0.79
N LEU A 131 0.72 28.38 -0.49
CA LEU A 131 0.26 27.00 -0.44
C LEU A 131 0.36 26.31 -1.82
N SER A 132 0.20 27.08 -2.90
CA SER A 132 0.38 26.62 -4.28
C SER A 132 1.82 26.27 -4.63
N GLU A 133 2.79 26.89 -3.96
CA GLU A 133 4.23 26.72 -4.24
C GLU A 133 4.92 25.73 -3.28
N VAL A 134 4.27 25.33 -2.19
CA VAL A 134 4.86 24.32 -1.30
C VAL A 134 4.75 22.92 -1.90
N LYS A 135 5.71 22.07 -1.53
CA LYS A 135 5.71 20.65 -1.85
C LYS A 135 4.35 20.03 -1.50
N GLN A 136 3.71 19.43 -2.51
CA GLN A 136 2.42 18.76 -2.37
C GLN A 136 2.64 17.42 -1.66
N GLY A 137 2.50 17.46 -0.34
CA GLY A 137 2.69 16.33 0.57
C GLY A 137 3.74 16.56 1.64
N THR A 138 3.87 15.62 2.57
CA THR A 138 4.83 15.67 3.67
C THR A 138 5.78 14.48 3.61
N THR A 139 7.03 14.72 3.98
CA THR A 139 7.98 13.63 4.18
C THR A 139 7.57 12.85 5.43
N PRO A 140 7.46 11.51 5.36
CA PRO A 140 7.14 10.69 6.53
C PRO A 140 8.15 10.91 7.67
N LEU A 141 7.64 10.96 8.91
CA LEU A 141 8.47 11.02 10.12
C LEU A 141 8.87 9.61 10.56
N THR A 142 9.88 9.52 11.42
CA THR A 142 10.33 8.25 12.01
C THR A 142 9.56 7.87 13.29
N ILE A 143 8.64 8.70 13.76
CA ILE A 143 7.77 8.39 14.91
C ILE A 143 6.33 8.35 14.41
N TRP A 144 5.72 7.18 14.46
CA TRP A 144 4.35 6.95 14.01
C TRP A 144 3.44 6.74 15.21
N LYS A 145 2.47 7.65 15.35
CA LYS A 145 1.52 7.69 16.44
C LYS A 145 0.37 6.73 16.20
N TYR A 146 -0.16 6.12 17.25
CA TYR A 146 -1.27 5.18 17.13
C TYR A 146 -2.52 5.83 16.48
N THR A 147 -2.70 7.14 16.67
CA THR A 147 -3.79 7.92 16.07
C THR A 147 -3.70 7.98 14.55
N GLU A 148 -2.53 7.74 13.97
CA GLU A 148 -2.31 7.80 12.53
C GLU A 148 -2.26 6.42 11.87
N VAL A 149 -1.70 5.43 12.58
CA VAL A 149 -1.38 4.10 12.01
C VAL A 149 -2.04 2.94 12.76
N GLY A 150 -2.89 3.26 13.75
CA GLY A 150 -3.55 2.28 14.61
C GLY A 150 -2.64 1.68 15.68
N HIS A 151 -3.25 0.89 16.56
CA HIS A 151 -2.59 0.15 17.63
C HIS A 151 -3.07 -1.31 17.69
N ASN A 152 -2.49 -2.10 18.61
CA ASN A 152 -2.79 -3.53 18.73
C ASN A 152 -4.28 -3.84 18.92
N GLN A 153 -5.02 -3.04 19.69
CA GLN A 153 -6.45 -3.29 19.89
C GLN A 153 -7.29 -3.01 18.63
N ASP A 154 -6.86 -2.08 17.77
CA ASP A 154 -7.54 -1.88 16.47
C ASP A 154 -7.40 -3.13 15.61
N ALA A 155 -6.20 -3.73 15.61
CA ALA A 155 -5.93 -4.97 14.88
C ALA A 155 -6.81 -6.12 15.39
N THR A 156 -6.93 -6.29 16.71
CA THR A 156 -7.80 -7.30 17.31
C THR A 156 -9.26 -7.06 16.94
N LYS A 157 -9.76 -5.82 17.03
CA LYS A 157 -11.15 -5.47 16.67
C LYS A 157 -11.45 -5.74 15.19
N GLN A 158 -10.52 -5.40 14.30
CA GLN A 158 -10.64 -5.66 12.85
C GLN A 158 -10.75 -7.16 12.57
N LEU A 159 -9.92 -7.97 13.23
CA LEU A 159 -9.96 -9.41 13.07
C LEU A 159 -11.23 -10.02 13.65
N LEU A 160 -11.67 -9.61 14.84
CA LEU A 160 -12.92 -10.07 15.42
C LEU A 160 -14.13 -9.75 14.53
N ALA A 161 -14.19 -8.54 13.95
CA ALA A 161 -15.25 -8.17 13.01
C ALA A 161 -15.23 -9.04 11.74
N LEU A 162 -14.04 -9.43 11.26
CA LEU A 162 -13.87 -10.36 10.15
C LEU A 162 -14.37 -11.77 10.47
N PHE A 163 -14.42 -12.18 11.73
CA PHE A 163 -14.71 -13.57 12.12
C PHE A 163 -15.88 -13.68 13.10
N ASN A 164 -16.88 -12.78 12.99
CA ASN A 164 -18.10 -12.81 13.82
C ASN A 164 -17.79 -12.89 15.33
N ASN A 165 -16.79 -12.11 15.77
CA ASN A 165 -16.25 -12.06 17.14
C ASN A 165 -15.58 -13.35 17.64
N VAL A 166 -15.21 -14.27 16.74
CA VAL A 166 -14.36 -15.41 17.07
C VAL A 166 -12.90 -14.99 17.00
N LYS A 167 -12.17 -15.21 18.10
CA LYS A 167 -10.74 -14.92 18.17
C LYS A 167 -9.94 -16.10 17.60
N LEU A 168 -9.42 -15.94 16.38
CA LEU A 168 -8.66 -16.97 15.67
C LEU A 168 -7.15 -16.68 15.56
N PHE A 169 -6.70 -15.49 15.93
CA PHE A 169 -5.28 -15.10 15.90
C PHE A 169 -5.01 -14.07 17.00
N ASP A 170 -3.86 -14.18 17.67
CA ASP A 170 -3.57 -13.38 18.87
C ASP A 170 -2.98 -12.00 18.58
N THR A 171 -2.04 -11.92 17.65
CA THR A 171 -1.18 -10.73 17.47
C THR A 171 -1.24 -10.16 16.05
N PRO A 172 -2.44 -9.90 15.49
CA PRO A 172 -2.54 -9.29 14.17
C PRO A 172 -1.94 -7.88 14.20
N LYS A 173 -1.38 -7.44 13.06
CA LYS A 173 -1.00 -6.04 12.87
C LYS A 173 -2.20 -5.23 12.37
N PRO A 174 -2.34 -3.95 12.76
CA PRO A 174 -3.47 -3.12 12.32
C PRO A 174 -3.33 -2.75 10.85
N GLU A 175 -4.43 -2.79 10.10
CA GLU A 175 -4.39 -2.49 8.66
C GLU A 175 -3.86 -1.10 8.34
N ALA A 176 -4.12 -0.09 9.18
CA ALA A 176 -3.63 1.27 8.99
C ALA A 176 -2.08 1.37 9.01
N LEU A 177 -1.42 0.51 9.79
CA LEU A 177 0.04 0.44 9.82
C LEU A 177 0.61 -0.08 8.50
N LEU A 178 0.04 -1.17 7.99
CA LEU A 178 0.46 -1.75 6.71
C LEU A 178 0.09 -0.82 5.56
N GLN A 179 -1.04 -0.11 5.66
CA GLN A 179 -1.43 0.91 4.68
C GLN A 179 -0.37 2.00 4.61
N ARG A 180 0.05 2.54 5.76
CA ARG A 180 1.12 3.54 5.82
C ARG A 180 2.41 3.03 5.18
N ILE A 181 2.83 1.79 5.48
CA ILE A 181 4.03 1.19 4.90
C ILE A 181 3.92 1.09 3.38
N LEU A 182 2.81 0.58 2.87
CA LEU A 182 2.62 0.39 1.42
C LEU A 182 2.47 1.72 0.68
N GLU A 183 1.75 2.70 1.23
CA GLU A 183 1.58 4.01 0.61
C GLU A 183 2.90 4.75 0.43
N ILE A 184 3.81 4.68 1.43
CA ILE A 184 5.12 5.35 1.34
C ILE A 184 6.13 4.60 0.48
N SER A 185 5.91 3.31 0.18
CA SER A 185 6.94 2.46 -0.47
C SER A 185 6.53 1.90 -1.82
N THR A 186 5.26 1.96 -2.20
CA THR A 186 4.71 1.33 -3.41
C THR A 186 3.69 2.21 -4.14
N GLN A 187 3.49 1.92 -5.41
CA GLN A 187 2.40 2.41 -6.25
C GLN A 187 1.42 1.28 -6.59
N GLU A 188 0.29 1.65 -7.22
CA GLU A 188 -0.64 0.66 -7.78
C GLU A 188 0.10 -0.27 -8.75
N ASN A 189 -0.27 -1.56 -8.75
CA ASN A 189 0.36 -2.65 -9.50
C ASN A 189 1.77 -3.08 -9.09
N ASP A 190 2.44 -2.40 -8.14
CA ASP A 190 3.69 -2.89 -7.57
C ASP A 190 3.51 -4.22 -6.84
N LEU A 191 4.60 -5.00 -6.77
CA LEU A 191 4.64 -6.27 -6.06
C LEU A 191 5.10 -6.10 -4.62
N VAL A 192 4.27 -6.55 -3.68
CA VAL A 192 4.54 -6.61 -2.24
C VAL A 192 4.85 -8.06 -1.85
N CYS A 193 5.87 -8.30 -1.04
CA CYS A 193 6.17 -9.63 -0.55
C CYS A 193 6.23 -9.64 0.97
N ASP A 194 5.52 -10.58 1.59
CA ASP A 194 5.52 -10.82 3.03
C ASP A 194 5.81 -12.30 3.31
N PHE A 195 7.00 -12.59 3.83
CA PHE A 195 7.44 -13.94 4.17
C PHE A 195 6.92 -14.44 5.52
N PHE A 196 6.22 -13.58 6.27
CA PHE A 196 5.66 -13.88 7.59
C PHE A 196 4.22 -13.36 7.66
N ALA A 197 3.37 -13.86 6.75
CA ALA A 197 2.05 -13.29 6.50
C ALA A 197 1.15 -13.24 7.75
N GLY A 198 1.31 -14.16 8.71
CA GLY A 198 0.61 -14.18 9.99
C GLY A 198 -0.89 -14.24 9.79
N SER A 199 -1.61 -13.22 10.27
CA SER A 199 -3.05 -13.09 10.02
C SER A 199 -3.44 -12.62 8.61
N GLY A 200 -2.50 -12.51 7.67
CA GLY A 200 -2.72 -12.06 6.29
C GLY A 200 -2.98 -10.55 6.15
N THR A 201 -2.60 -9.72 7.13
CA THR A 201 -2.88 -8.27 7.10
C THR A 201 -2.20 -7.58 5.91
N THR A 202 -0.93 -7.87 5.64
CA THR A 202 -0.19 -7.25 4.53
C THR A 202 -0.86 -7.57 3.20
N CYS A 203 -1.19 -8.84 2.95
CA CYS A 203 -1.90 -9.29 1.76
C CYS A 203 -3.26 -8.58 1.60
N ALA A 204 -4.04 -8.52 2.68
CA ALA A 204 -5.34 -7.86 2.66
C ALA A 204 -5.23 -6.37 2.30
N VAL A 205 -4.27 -5.65 2.88
CA VAL A 205 -4.09 -4.21 2.60
C VAL A 205 -3.51 -3.98 1.21
N ALA A 206 -2.53 -4.77 0.79
CA ALA A 206 -1.99 -4.73 -0.57
C ALA A 206 -3.10 -4.92 -1.61
N HIS A 207 -3.98 -5.90 -1.40
CA HIS A 207 -5.13 -6.17 -2.27
C HIS A 207 -6.07 -4.97 -2.38
N LYS A 208 -6.49 -4.38 -1.25
CA LYS A 208 -7.39 -3.22 -1.23
C LYS A 208 -6.76 -1.98 -1.87
N LEU A 209 -5.44 -1.84 -1.74
CA LEU A 209 -4.66 -0.80 -2.40
C LEU A 209 -4.33 -1.16 -3.85
N LYS A 210 -4.81 -2.27 -4.42
CA LYS A 210 -4.54 -2.68 -5.81
C LYS A 210 -3.04 -2.89 -6.11
N ARG A 211 -2.32 -3.47 -5.16
CA ARG A 211 -0.96 -3.98 -5.35
C ARG A 211 -1.03 -5.48 -5.64
N LYS A 212 -0.05 -5.98 -6.39
CA LYS A 212 0.20 -7.43 -6.47
C LYS A 212 0.88 -7.87 -5.18
N TYR A 213 0.66 -9.10 -4.74
CA TYR A 213 1.33 -9.57 -3.53
C TYR A 213 1.65 -11.07 -3.55
N ILE A 214 2.69 -11.41 -2.81
CA ILE A 214 3.06 -12.78 -2.43
C ILE A 214 3.11 -12.81 -0.91
N GLY A 215 2.22 -13.58 -0.30
CA GLY A 215 2.24 -13.87 1.14
C GLY A 215 2.63 -15.30 1.38
N ILE A 216 3.59 -15.55 2.27
CA ILE A 216 4.03 -16.88 2.67
C ILE A 216 3.74 -17.05 4.16
N GLU A 217 3.15 -18.20 4.49
CA GLU A 217 2.84 -18.61 5.86
C GLU A 217 3.19 -20.09 6.03
N MET A 218 3.74 -20.42 7.19
CA MET A 218 4.07 -21.80 7.58
C MET A 218 3.21 -22.31 8.74
N GLY A 219 2.46 -21.43 9.42
CA GLY A 219 1.58 -21.79 10.51
C GLY A 219 0.30 -22.48 10.06
N GLU A 220 -0.23 -23.34 10.94
CA GLU A 220 -1.46 -24.13 10.74
C GLU A 220 -2.73 -23.27 10.63
N HIS A 221 -2.61 -21.94 10.77
CA HIS A 221 -3.72 -20.99 10.70
C HIS A 221 -4.00 -20.44 9.28
N PHE A 222 -3.32 -20.95 8.24
CA PHE A 222 -3.57 -20.50 6.86
C PHE A 222 -5.04 -20.67 6.46
N GLU A 223 -5.58 -21.89 6.60
CA GLU A 223 -6.95 -22.24 6.23
C GLU A 223 -8.00 -21.60 7.13
N SER A 224 -7.69 -21.39 8.41
CA SER A 224 -8.65 -20.85 9.38
C SER A 224 -8.63 -19.32 9.47
N VAL A 225 -7.54 -18.65 9.08
CA VAL A 225 -7.37 -17.20 9.25
C VAL A 225 -7.06 -16.50 7.92
N ILE A 226 -5.96 -16.84 7.25
CA ILE A 226 -5.49 -16.09 6.08
C ILE A 226 -6.46 -16.26 4.91
N LEU A 227 -6.74 -17.50 4.52
CA LEU A 227 -7.58 -17.77 3.36
C LEU A 227 -8.99 -17.20 3.51
N PRO A 228 -9.71 -17.39 4.64
CA PRO A 228 -11.02 -16.78 4.85
C PRO A 228 -10.96 -15.25 4.85
N ARG A 229 -9.91 -14.65 5.43
CA ARG A 229 -9.72 -13.20 5.40
C ARG A 229 -9.60 -12.70 3.97
N LEU A 230 -8.75 -13.31 3.15
CA LEU A 230 -8.56 -12.90 1.77
C LEU A 230 -9.82 -13.10 0.93
N LYS A 231 -10.54 -14.22 1.11
CA LYS A 231 -11.86 -14.43 0.50
C LYS A 231 -12.84 -13.31 0.86
N LYS A 232 -12.89 -12.88 2.12
CA LYS A 232 -13.73 -11.75 2.55
C LYS A 232 -13.30 -10.42 1.92
N VAL A 233 -11.99 -10.16 1.84
CA VAL A 233 -11.47 -8.95 1.19
C VAL A 233 -11.84 -8.93 -0.30
N ILE A 234 -11.62 -10.04 -1.03
CA ILE A 234 -12.02 -10.18 -2.44
C ILE A 234 -13.54 -10.03 -2.59
N GLY A 235 -14.32 -10.53 -1.63
CA GLY A 235 -15.78 -10.33 -1.55
C GLY A 235 -16.21 -8.90 -1.16
N GLY A 236 -15.28 -7.95 -1.01
CA GLY A 236 -15.58 -6.55 -0.73
C GLY A 236 -15.84 -6.22 0.74
N PHE A 237 -15.38 -7.05 1.67
CA PHE A 237 -15.50 -6.75 3.09
C PHE A 237 -14.75 -5.48 3.48
N LYS A 238 -15.47 -4.55 4.10
CA LYS A 238 -14.95 -3.25 4.49
C LYS A 238 -14.41 -3.30 5.92
N SER A 239 -13.09 -3.24 6.04
CA SER A 239 -12.36 -3.11 7.31
C SER A 239 -11.22 -2.13 7.16
N GLY A 240 -10.77 -1.56 8.29
CA GLY A 240 -9.46 -0.92 8.39
C GLY A 240 -9.11 0.01 7.24
N ALA A 241 -8.12 -0.41 6.44
CA ALA A 241 -7.55 0.34 5.33
C ALA A 241 -8.46 0.35 4.09
N ALA A 242 -8.42 1.43 3.32
CA ALA A 242 -9.08 1.55 2.01
C ALA A 242 -10.55 1.06 2.01
N LYS A 243 -11.37 1.63 2.91
CA LYS A 243 -12.79 1.25 3.11
C LYS A 243 -13.68 1.44 1.87
N GLU A 244 -13.21 2.20 0.88
CA GLU A 244 -13.89 2.39 -0.41
C GLU A 244 -13.71 1.20 -1.37
N PHE A 245 -12.83 0.25 -1.04
CA PHE A 245 -12.67 -0.97 -1.83
C PHE A 245 -13.96 -1.80 -1.82
N ASN A 246 -14.46 -2.15 -3.00
CA ASN A 246 -15.73 -2.85 -3.19
C ASN A 246 -15.55 -4.31 -3.66
N GLY A 247 -14.37 -4.89 -3.47
CA GLY A 247 -14.08 -6.27 -3.83
C GLY A 247 -13.48 -6.43 -5.23
N GLY A 248 -13.38 -7.68 -5.66
CA GLY A 248 -12.80 -8.11 -6.93
C GLY A 248 -11.36 -8.62 -6.82
N GLY A 249 -10.85 -9.15 -7.94
CA GLY A 249 -9.55 -9.81 -8.03
C GLY A 249 -9.59 -11.29 -7.68
N ALA A 250 -8.44 -11.94 -7.77
CA ALA A 250 -8.27 -13.35 -7.45
C ALA A 250 -6.96 -13.57 -6.70
N ILE A 251 -6.89 -14.66 -5.97
CA ILE A 251 -5.66 -15.16 -5.37
C ILE A 251 -5.40 -16.56 -5.89
N LYS A 252 -4.12 -16.88 -6.07
CA LYS A 252 -3.68 -18.24 -6.30
C LYS A 252 -2.97 -18.72 -5.04
N VAL A 253 -3.39 -19.87 -4.55
CA VAL A 253 -2.81 -20.51 -3.37
C VAL A 253 -1.92 -21.64 -3.86
N TYR A 254 -0.73 -21.74 -3.25
CA TYR A 254 0.21 -22.82 -3.46
C TYR A 254 0.56 -23.38 -2.09
N GLU A 255 0.51 -24.69 -1.95
CA GLU A 255 1.06 -25.41 -0.81
C GLU A 255 2.37 -26.06 -1.24
N LEU A 256 3.40 -25.93 -0.42
CA LEU A 256 4.67 -26.61 -0.65
C LEU A 256 4.61 -27.94 0.09
N GLU A 257 4.52 -29.04 -0.64
CA GLU A 257 4.63 -30.37 -0.04
C GLU A 257 6.09 -30.69 0.26
N SER A 258 6.34 -31.29 1.43
CA SER A 258 7.67 -31.82 1.72
C SER A 258 7.90 -33.14 0.99
N TYR A 259 9.14 -33.40 0.61
CA TYR A 259 9.55 -34.68 0.01
C TYR A 259 9.14 -35.89 0.87
N GLU A 260 9.24 -35.77 2.19
CA GLU A 260 8.86 -36.81 3.15
C GLU A 260 7.35 -37.08 3.20
N GLU A 261 6.52 -36.04 3.03
CA GLU A 261 5.07 -36.21 2.95
C GLU A 261 4.67 -36.92 1.67
N ILE A 262 5.29 -36.56 0.53
CA ILE A 262 5.10 -37.26 -0.73
C ILE A 262 5.44 -38.74 -0.54
N LEU A 263 6.61 -39.07 0.03
CA LEU A 263 7.01 -40.46 0.28
C LEU A 263 6.06 -41.22 1.23
N ARG A 264 5.38 -40.54 2.16
CA ARG A 264 4.41 -41.18 3.07
C ARG A 264 3.03 -41.36 2.44
N LYS A 265 2.61 -40.42 1.58
CA LYS A 265 1.31 -40.44 0.91
C LYS A 265 1.33 -41.28 -0.37
N ILE A 266 2.50 -41.47 -0.98
CA ILE A 266 2.63 -42.25 -2.22
C ILE A 266 2.20 -43.69 -1.98
N LYS A 267 1.14 -44.11 -2.68
CA LYS A 267 0.73 -45.51 -2.75
C LYS A 267 1.34 -46.07 -4.02
N TYR A 268 2.23 -47.05 -3.86
CA TYR A 268 2.72 -47.82 -5.00
C TYR A 268 1.61 -48.80 -5.39
N GLU A 269 0.90 -48.48 -6.46
CA GLU A 269 0.13 -49.47 -7.19
C GLU A 269 1.02 -50.06 -8.27
N ASP A 270 1.08 -51.40 -8.34
CA ASP A 270 1.68 -52.10 -9.46
C ASP A 270 0.74 -51.91 -10.66
N ASN A 271 0.95 -50.83 -11.40
CA ASN A 271 0.22 -50.55 -12.62
C ASN A 271 1.20 -50.03 -13.69
N ASP A 272 0.92 -50.32 -14.95
CA ASP A 272 1.71 -49.82 -16.09
C ASP A 272 1.49 -48.31 -16.35
N LYS A 273 0.92 -47.55 -15.40
CA LYS A 273 0.67 -46.10 -15.56
C LYS A 273 1.83 -45.30 -14.95
N PRO A 274 2.36 -44.31 -15.69
CA PRO A 274 3.46 -43.49 -15.20
C PRO A 274 3.07 -42.68 -13.95
N LEU A 275 4.02 -42.60 -13.00
CA LEU A 275 3.99 -42.00 -11.65
C LEU A 275 3.61 -40.50 -11.53
N ALA A 276 3.12 -39.86 -12.58
CA ALA A 276 2.73 -38.45 -12.54
C ALA A 276 1.21 -38.34 -12.65
N TYR A 277 0.64 -37.38 -11.93
CA TYR A 277 -0.77 -36.94 -11.91
C TYR A 277 -1.61 -37.49 -10.74
N GLU A 278 -1.79 -36.64 -9.73
CA GLU A 278 -2.83 -36.77 -8.71
C GLU A 278 -4.23 -36.80 -9.36
N GLU A 279 -5.11 -37.61 -8.78
CA GLU A 279 -6.43 -38.02 -9.27
C GLU A 279 -7.45 -36.88 -9.50
N GLN A 280 -7.17 -35.62 -9.15
CA GLN A 280 -8.17 -34.55 -9.25
C GLN A 280 -8.39 -33.98 -10.66
N TYR A 281 -7.44 -34.14 -11.58
CA TYR A 281 -7.52 -33.57 -12.94
C TYR A 281 -7.83 -34.60 -14.03
N SER A 282 -7.75 -35.90 -13.74
CA SER A 282 -8.12 -36.96 -14.72
C SER A 282 -9.61 -36.96 -15.04
N ASP A 283 -10.45 -36.43 -14.14
CA ASP A 283 -11.89 -36.39 -14.35
C ASP A 283 -12.32 -35.27 -15.29
N LEU A 284 -11.50 -34.22 -15.44
CA LEU A 284 -11.77 -33.05 -16.29
C LEU A 284 -11.31 -33.25 -17.73
N VAL A 285 -10.39 -34.18 -17.96
CA VAL A 285 -9.84 -34.50 -19.29
C VAL A 285 -9.86 -36.01 -19.47
N GLU A 286 -10.66 -36.48 -20.43
CA GLU A 286 -10.77 -37.90 -20.74
C GLU A 286 -10.03 -38.25 -22.02
N ARG A 287 -9.61 -39.51 -22.15
CA ARG A 287 -9.06 -40.04 -23.41
C ARG A 287 -10.17 -40.76 -24.18
N LYS A 288 -10.56 -40.18 -25.31
CA LYS A 288 -11.44 -40.83 -26.29
C LYS A 288 -10.61 -41.31 -27.48
N GLU A 289 -10.62 -42.62 -27.70
CA GLU A 289 -9.80 -43.33 -28.71
C GLU A 289 -8.29 -43.01 -28.57
N HIS A 290 -7.78 -42.13 -29.44
CA HIS A 290 -6.38 -41.73 -29.57
C HIS A 290 -6.14 -40.24 -29.26
N SER A 291 -7.13 -39.52 -28.70
CA SER A 291 -7.02 -38.09 -28.38
C SER A 291 -7.54 -37.76 -26.98
N TYR A 292 -6.96 -36.73 -26.37
CA TYR A 292 -7.45 -36.17 -25.10
C TYR A 292 -8.51 -35.11 -25.38
N THR A 293 -9.63 -35.18 -24.65
CA THR A 293 -10.79 -34.30 -24.79
C THR A 293 -11.22 -33.77 -23.43
N LEU A 294 -11.88 -32.62 -23.42
CA LEU A 294 -12.47 -32.06 -22.21
C LEU A 294 -13.69 -32.91 -21.80
N ASN A 295 -13.75 -33.32 -20.54
CA ASN A 295 -14.93 -33.97 -19.98
C ASN A 295 -15.96 -32.90 -19.58
N ILE A 296 -16.81 -32.53 -20.54
CA ILE A 296 -17.83 -31.49 -20.36
C ILE A 296 -18.81 -31.87 -19.25
N GLU A 297 -19.24 -33.14 -19.18
CA GLU A 297 -20.21 -33.59 -18.19
C GLU A 297 -19.68 -33.46 -16.74
N ALA A 298 -18.39 -33.73 -16.54
CA ALA A 298 -17.76 -33.55 -15.22
C ALA A 298 -17.76 -32.07 -14.81
N LEU A 299 -17.42 -31.17 -15.73
CA LEU A 299 -17.40 -29.73 -15.50
C LEU A 299 -18.81 -29.15 -15.25
N GLU A 300 -19.81 -29.61 -16.00
CA GLU A 300 -21.21 -29.22 -15.78
C GLU A 300 -21.71 -29.67 -14.40
N LYS A 301 -21.38 -30.89 -13.96
CA LYS A 301 -21.71 -31.38 -12.61
C LYS A 301 -21.07 -30.57 -11.49
N MET A 302 -19.90 -29.97 -11.77
CA MET A 302 -19.22 -29.06 -10.84
C MET A 302 -19.78 -27.64 -10.87
N GLY A 303 -20.75 -27.34 -11.76
CA GLY A 303 -21.32 -26.01 -11.92
C GLY A 303 -20.40 -25.03 -12.65
N VAL A 304 -19.44 -25.54 -13.45
CA VAL A 304 -18.52 -24.70 -14.23
C VAL A 304 -19.19 -24.29 -15.54
N ASP A 305 -19.38 -22.99 -15.74
CA ASP A 305 -19.73 -22.44 -17.05
C ASP A 305 -18.46 -22.32 -17.91
N ILE A 306 -18.26 -23.32 -18.78
CA ILE A 306 -17.09 -23.42 -19.66
C ILE A 306 -17.05 -22.23 -20.62
N LYS A 307 -18.20 -21.74 -21.09
CA LYS A 307 -18.27 -20.62 -22.03
C LYS A 307 -17.82 -19.34 -21.34
N GLU A 308 -18.40 -19.04 -20.19
CA GLU A 308 -18.02 -17.87 -19.38
C GLU A 308 -16.53 -17.94 -18.99
N THR A 309 -16.04 -19.13 -18.63
CA THR A 309 -14.62 -19.35 -18.32
C THR A 309 -13.72 -19.00 -19.52
N LEU A 310 -14.06 -19.48 -20.73
CA LEU A 310 -13.31 -19.19 -21.95
C LEU A 310 -13.36 -17.69 -22.31
N GLU A 311 -14.52 -17.05 -22.17
CA GLU A 311 -14.68 -15.62 -22.43
C GLU A 311 -13.86 -14.77 -21.44
N ASN A 312 -13.84 -15.16 -20.16
CA ASN A 312 -13.07 -14.47 -19.12
C ASN A 312 -11.55 -14.66 -19.28
N LEU A 313 -11.09 -15.86 -19.66
CA LEU A 313 -9.67 -16.14 -19.87
C LEU A 313 -9.09 -15.38 -21.06
N HIS A 314 -9.83 -15.31 -22.16
CA HIS A 314 -9.32 -14.75 -23.42
C HIS A 314 -9.78 -13.31 -23.67
N GLY A 315 -10.74 -12.80 -22.90
CA GLY A 315 -11.28 -11.45 -23.05
C GLY A 315 -12.05 -11.22 -24.36
N VAL A 316 -12.44 -12.30 -25.04
CA VAL A 316 -13.17 -12.29 -26.32
C VAL A 316 -14.34 -13.27 -26.26
N GLY A 317 -15.46 -12.92 -26.92
CA GLY A 317 -16.66 -13.76 -26.90
C GLY A 317 -16.45 -15.11 -27.59
N VAL A 318 -17.16 -16.14 -27.15
CA VAL A 318 -17.13 -17.48 -27.76
C VAL A 318 -18.26 -17.61 -28.78
N GLU A 319 -17.93 -18.00 -30.01
CA GLU A 319 -18.93 -18.33 -31.04
C GLU A 319 -19.49 -19.73 -30.82
N PHE A 320 -18.61 -20.71 -30.64
CA PHE A 320 -18.96 -22.08 -30.27
C PHE A 320 -17.77 -22.78 -29.59
N PHE A 321 -18.06 -23.85 -28.86
CA PHE A 321 -17.05 -24.78 -28.36
C PHE A 321 -17.61 -26.20 -28.30
N ASN A 322 -16.73 -27.19 -28.26
CA ASN A 322 -17.03 -28.59 -27.99
C ASN A 322 -15.87 -29.23 -27.20
N GLU A 323 -15.94 -30.54 -26.98
CA GLU A 323 -14.93 -31.30 -26.21
C GLU A 323 -13.49 -31.23 -26.76
N LYS A 324 -13.28 -30.75 -27.99
CA LYS A 324 -11.97 -30.68 -28.66
C LYS A 324 -11.53 -29.27 -29.00
N VAL A 325 -12.44 -28.38 -29.36
CA VAL A 325 -12.12 -27.05 -29.92
C VAL A 325 -13.04 -25.95 -29.41
N VAL A 326 -12.52 -24.72 -29.46
CA VAL A 326 -13.26 -23.46 -29.27
C VAL A 326 -12.98 -22.53 -30.44
N LYS A 327 -14.02 -21.80 -30.88
CA LYS A 327 -13.89 -20.69 -31.81
C LYS A 327 -14.32 -19.39 -31.13
N PHE A 328 -13.41 -18.42 -31.11
CA PHE A 328 -13.64 -17.09 -30.56
C PHE A 328 -14.14 -16.12 -31.64
N LYS A 329 -14.96 -15.15 -31.25
CA LYS A 329 -15.47 -14.09 -32.13
C LYS A 329 -14.33 -13.31 -32.76
N GLY A 330 -14.36 -13.19 -34.07
CA GLY A 330 -13.33 -12.47 -34.84
C GLY A 330 -12.03 -13.25 -35.06
N ASN A 331 -12.00 -14.55 -34.74
CA ASN A 331 -10.90 -15.44 -35.09
C ASN A 331 -11.37 -16.46 -36.15
N ASP A 332 -10.66 -16.51 -37.28
CA ASP A 332 -10.99 -17.40 -38.39
C ASP A 332 -10.59 -18.87 -38.12
N LYS A 333 -9.82 -19.13 -37.06
CA LYS A 333 -9.30 -20.46 -36.73
C LYS A 333 -9.84 -20.98 -35.41
N GLU A 334 -10.16 -22.26 -35.40
CA GLU A 334 -10.44 -23.02 -34.19
C GLU A 334 -9.17 -23.26 -33.38
N VAL A 335 -9.30 -23.21 -32.06
CA VAL A 335 -8.22 -23.48 -31.11
C VAL A 335 -8.59 -24.72 -30.30
N SER A 336 -7.62 -25.59 -30.02
CA SER A 336 -7.81 -26.72 -29.11
C SER A 336 -8.36 -26.24 -27.78
N ILE A 337 -9.45 -26.84 -27.29
CA ILE A 337 -10.11 -26.41 -26.06
C ILE A 337 -9.21 -26.62 -24.84
N LEU A 338 -8.44 -27.72 -24.80
CA LEU A 338 -7.46 -27.97 -23.74
C LEU A 338 -6.34 -26.92 -23.74
N LYS A 339 -5.95 -26.45 -24.93
CA LYS A 339 -4.98 -25.35 -25.06
C LYS A 339 -5.58 -24.02 -24.61
N ALA A 340 -6.84 -23.75 -24.95
CA ALA A 340 -7.56 -22.54 -24.55
C ALA A 340 -7.81 -22.49 -23.04
N LEU A 341 -8.01 -23.65 -22.41
CA LEU A 341 -8.21 -23.79 -20.97
C LEU A 341 -6.92 -24.08 -20.20
N LYS A 342 -5.74 -24.08 -20.84
CA LYS A 342 -4.47 -24.49 -20.21
C LYS A 342 -4.16 -23.73 -18.90
N GLU A 343 -4.60 -22.48 -18.78
CA GLU A 343 -4.38 -21.68 -17.57
C GLU A 343 -5.38 -22.00 -16.44
N ALA A 344 -6.54 -22.55 -16.78
CA ALA A 344 -7.57 -22.99 -15.83
C ALA A 344 -7.46 -24.48 -15.48
N LEU A 345 -7.05 -25.30 -16.45
CA LEU A 345 -6.71 -26.72 -16.30
C LEU A 345 -5.21 -26.80 -16.03
N ILE A 346 -4.80 -26.56 -14.79
CA ILE A 346 -3.38 -26.70 -14.40
C ILE A 346 -3.04 -28.19 -14.44
N TRP A 347 -1.99 -28.52 -15.19
CA TRP A 347 -1.43 -29.86 -15.40
C TRP A 347 -0.50 -30.27 -14.27
#